data_AF-A0A951CD56-F1
#
_entry.id   AF-A0A951CD56-F1
#
_cell.length_a   1.000
_cell.length_b   1.000
_cell.length_c   1.000
_cell.angle_alpha   90.00
_cell.angle_beta   90.00
_cell.angle_gamma   90.00
#
_symmetry.space_group_name_H-M   'P 1'
#
loop_
_entity.id
_entity.type
_entity.pdbx_description
1 polymer ?
#
loop_
_entity_poly.entity_id
_entity_poly.type
_entity_poly.pdbx_seq_one_letter_code
_entity_poly.pdbx_strand_id
1 'polypeptide(L)' 'MTTLPAKVTAVDQIGDQYHVVVQITTKYRGSFNTLAFGEVKPYSGSLNDGRLDLIYYREPGSNVGDDFPLWTLL' A
#
# COMPACT_ATOMS: atom_id res chain seq x y z
N MET A 1 0.75 -12.30 12.08
CA MET A 1 0.92 -11.10 11.24
C MET A 1 2.33 -10.61 11.43
N THR A 2 3.05 -10.37 10.34
CA THR A 2 4.44 -9.91 10.38
C THR A 2 4.52 -8.57 9.67
N THR A 3 5.16 -7.57 10.30
CA THR A 3 5.31 -6.22 9.71
C THR A 3 6.18 -6.29 8.46
N LEU A 4 5.74 -5.64 7.39
CA LEU A 4 6.52 -5.47 6.17
C LEU A 4 6.99 -4.01 6.09
N PRO A 5 8.31 -3.76 6.02
CA PRO A 5 8.81 -2.40 5.89
C PRO A 5 8.48 -1.87 4.48
N ALA A 6 7.63 -0.85 4.42
CA ALA A 6 7.10 -0.30 3.19
C ALA A 6 7.08 1.22 3.25
N LYS A 7 7.26 1.87 2.09
CA LYS A 7 7.30 3.34 1.97
C LYS A 7 6.39 3.83 0.87
N VAL A 8 5.74 4.96 1.11
CA VAL A 8 4.95 5.64 0.08
C VAL A 8 5.89 6.32 -0.91
N THR A 9 5.68 6.06 -2.19
CA THR A 9 6.52 6.55 -3.29
C THR A 9 5.79 7.51 -4.22
N ALA A 10 4.47 7.42 -4.30
CA ALA A 10 3.62 8.38 -5.02
C ALA A 10 2.24 8.44 -4.39
N VAL A 11 1.62 9.62 -4.47
CA VAL A 11 0.23 9.87 -4.08
C VAL A 11 -0.36 10.81 -5.13
N ASP A 12 -1.29 10.30 -5.91
CA ASP A 12 -1.94 11.05 -6.99
C ASP A 12 -3.45 11.06 -6.76
N GLN A 13 -4.09 12.20 -7.06
CA GLN A 13 -5.55 12.30 -7.08
C GLN A 13 -6.04 12.22 -8.52
N ILE A 14 -6.88 11.24 -8.82
CA ILE A 14 -7.48 11.01 -10.14
C ILE A 14 -8.99 11.04 -9.97
N GLY A 15 -9.59 12.18 -10.29
CA GLY A 15 -11.03 12.41 -10.07
C GLY A 15 -11.36 12.43 -8.57
N ASP A 16 -12.26 11.53 -8.15
CA ASP A 16 -12.67 11.33 -6.76
C ASP A 16 -11.87 10.23 -6.04
N GLN A 17 -10.85 9.66 -6.70
CA GLN A 17 -10.02 8.60 -6.16
C GLN A 17 -8.60 9.09 -5.87
N TYR A 18 -7.99 8.44 -4.88
CA TYR A 18 -6.57 8.59 -4.55
C TYR A 18 -5.84 7.31 -4.96
N HIS A 19 -4.82 7.44 -5.79
CA HIS A 19 -3.89 6.39 -6.15
C HIS A 19 -2.63 6.54 -5.32
N VAL A 20 -2.34 5.54 -4.50
CA VAL A 20 -1.15 5.51 -3.64
C VAL A 20 -0.25 4.38 -4.12
N VAL A 21 1.02 4.70 -4.38
CA VAL A 21 2.03 3.71 -4.74
C VAL A 21 2.96 3.49 -3.55
N VAL A 22 3.05 2.24 -3.10
CA VAL A 22 3.88 1.84 -1.95
C VAL A 22 4.94 0.86 -2.42
N GLN A 23 6.19 1.07 -2.00
CA GLN A 23 7.28 0.13 -2.23
C GLN A 23 7.56 -0.67 -0.97
N ILE A 24 7.45 -1.99 -1.05
CA ILE A 24 7.98 -2.91 -0.03
C ILE A 24 9.49 -2.94 -0.19
N THR A 25 10.21 -2.62 0.88
CA THR A 25 11.68 -2.47 0.87
C THR A 25 12.41 -3.80 1.01
N THR A 26 11.72 -4.84 1.48
CA THR A 26 12.23 -6.21 1.53
C THR A 26 11.67 -7.05 0.39
N LYS A 27 12.38 -8.10 0.01
CA LYS A 27 11.92 -9.02 -1.03
C LYS A 27 10.70 -9.80 -0.53
N TYR A 28 9.51 -9.38 -0.97
CA TYR A 28 8.24 -10.04 -0.67
C TYR A 28 7.75 -10.82 -1.90
N ARG A 29 7.43 -12.10 -1.71
CA ARG A 29 6.96 -13.02 -2.76
C ARG A 29 5.51 -13.48 -2.57
N GLY A 30 4.80 -12.91 -1.59
CA GLY A 30 3.41 -13.22 -1.36
C GLY A 30 2.49 -12.58 -2.40
N SER A 31 1.20 -12.84 -2.26
CA SER A 31 0.18 -12.23 -3.10
C SER A 31 -0.39 -10.96 -2.44
N PHE A 32 -1.13 -10.16 -3.19
CA PHE A 32 -1.88 -9.04 -2.59
C PHE A 32 -2.85 -9.52 -1.49
N ASN A 33 -3.49 -10.68 -1.69
CA ASN A 33 -4.48 -11.24 -0.76
C ASN A 33 -3.87 -11.71 0.56
N THR A 34 -2.54 -11.83 0.66
CA THR A 34 -1.84 -12.16 1.90
C THR A 34 -1.40 -10.91 2.67
N LEU A 35 -1.70 -9.71 2.17
CA LEU A 35 -1.39 -8.46 2.84
C LEU A 35 -2.54 -8.02 3.75
N ALA A 36 -2.16 -7.34 4.83
CA ALA A 36 -3.07 -6.66 5.73
C ALA A 36 -2.67 -5.19 5.85
N PHE A 37 -3.68 -4.34 5.94
CA PHE A 37 -3.59 -2.89 5.94
C PHE A 37 -4.02 -2.32 7.29
N GLY A 38 -3.64 -1.07 7.56
CA GLY A 38 -4.04 -0.34 8.76
C GLY A 38 -5.54 -0.03 8.82
N GLU A 39 -5.90 0.96 9.65
CA GLU A 39 -7.30 1.37 9.82
C GLU A 39 -7.93 1.84 8.51
N VAL A 40 -7.18 2.60 7.71
CA VAL A 40 -7.60 3.05 6.38
C VAL A 40 -7.25 1.98 5.35
N LYS A 41 -8.26 1.19 4.96
CA LYS A 41 -8.09 0.11 3.98
C LYS A 41 -8.27 0.63 2.55
N PRO A 42 -7.43 0.18 1.61
CA PRO A 42 -7.66 0.47 0.19
C PRO A 42 -8.95 -0.20 -0.27
N TYR A 43 -9.63 0.43 -1.23
CA TYR A 43 -10.77 -0.16 -1.90
C TYR A 43 -10.33 -1.33 -2.78
N SER A 44 -9.24 -1.14 -3.52
CA SER A 44 -8.61 -2.16 -4.36
C SER A 44 -7.10 -1.94 -4.43
N GLY A 45 -6.39 -2.96 -4.89
CA GLY A 45 -4.98 -2.81 -5.18
C GLY A 45 -4.39 -4.02 -5.88
N SER A 46 -3.13 -3.87 -6.28
CA SER A 46 -2.34 -4.93 -6.89
C SER A 46 -0.91 -4.91 -6.37
N LEU A 47 -0.27 -6.07 -6.36
CA LEU A 47 1.13 -6.23 -5.99
C LEU A 47 1.90 -6.75 -7.20
N ASN A 48 2.94 -6.02 -7.61
CA ASN A 48 3.85 -6.42 -8.67
C ASN A 48 5.30 -6.13 -8.25
N ASP A 49 6.11 -7.17 -8.10
CA ASP A 49 7.53 -7.09 -7.74
C ASP A 49 7.83 -6.15 -6.53
N GLY A 50 7.06 -6.30 -5.46
CA GLY A 50 7.20 -5.48 -4.24
C GLY A 50 6.61 -4.07 -4.35
N ARG A 51 6.17 -3.63 -5.53
CA ARG A 51 5.39 -2.41 -5.72
C ARG A 51 3.91 -2.70 -5.53
N LEU A 52 3.27 -1.88 -4.71
CA LEU A 52 1.87 -1.93 -4.39
C LEU A 52 1.18 -0.71 -5.00
N ASP A 53 0.21 -0.94 -5.89
CA ASP A 53 -0.63 0.11 -6.44
C ASP A 53 -2.00 0.01 -5.77
N LEU A 54 -2.38 1.04 -4.98
CA LEU A 54 -3.55 1.06 -4.13
C LEU A 54 -4.53 2.18 -4.50
N ILE A 55 -5.83 1.89 -4.49
CA ILE A 55 -6.89 2.86 -4.78
C ILE A 55 -7.73 3.10 -3.52
N TYR A 56 -7.98 4.38 -3.21
CA TYR A 56 -8.83 4.83 -2.10
C TYR A 56 -9.90 5.82 -2.58
N TYR A 57 -11.10 5.74 -2.02
CA TYR A 57 -12.19 6.74 -2.23
C TYR A 57 -12.17 7.88 -1.20
N ARG A 58 -11.28 7.81 -0.22
CA ARG A 58 -11.09 8.85 0.79
C ARG A 58 -9.61 9.18 0.84
N GLU A 59 -9.30 10.40 1.27
CA GLU A 59 -7.92 10.83 1.44
C GLU A 59 -7.20 9.84 2.39
N PRO A 60 -6.10 9.20 1.94
CA PRO A 60 -5.43 8.16 2.70
C PRO A 60 -4.54 8.70 3.82
N GLY A 61 -4.41 10.03 3.95
CA GLY A 61 -3.60 10.70 4.98
C GLY A 61 -2.11 10.36 4.93
N SER A 62 -1.62 9.93 3.76
CA SER A 62 -0.24 9.49 3.53
C SER A 62 0.47 10.46 2.58
N ASN A 63 1.72 10.80 2.85
CA ASN A 63 2.56 11.61 1.97
C ASN A 63 3.71 10.77 1.37
N VAL A 64 4.30 11.27 0.29
CA VAL A 64 5.49 10.64 -0.31
C VAL A 64 6.64 10.65 0.70
N GLY A 65 7.28 9.49 0.89
CA GLY A 65 8.38 9.28 1.83
C GLY A 65 7.96 8.67 3.17
N ASP A 66 6.67 8.72 3.51
CA ASP A 66 6.13 8.18 4.75
C ASP A 66 6.29 6.66 4.80
N ASP A 67 6.47 6.14 6.01
CA ASP A 67 6.38 4.71 6.27
C ASP A 67 4.91 4.27 6.15
N PHE A 68 4.68 3.17 5.43
CA PHE A 68 3.35 2.68 5.15
C PHE A 68 3.01 1.48 6.05
N PRO A 69 1.92 1.51 6.84
CA PRO A 69 1.55 0.43 7.75
C PRO A 69 1.05 -0.79 6.96
N LEU A 70 1.94 -1.77 6.80
CA LEU A 70 1.71 -2.99 6.04
C LEU A 70 2.15 -4.23 6.82
N TRP A 71 1.34 -5.28 6.75
CA TRP A 71 1.67 -6.58 7.32
C TRP A 71 1.39 -7.70 6.33
N THR A 72 2.01 -8.85 6.54
CA THR A 72 1.65 -10.11 5.90
C THR A 72 0.91 -11.01 6.88
N LEU A 73 -0.09 -11.73 6.37
CA LEU A 73 -0.84 -12.77 7.08
C LEU A 73 -0.12 -14.13 7.08
N LEU A 74 0.88 -14.28 6.21
CA LEU A 74 1.81 -15.42 6.17
C LEU A 74 2.75 -15.44 7.39
#